data_AF-M0PBF7-F1
#
_entry.id   AF-M0PBF7-F1
#
_cell.length_a   1.000
_cell.length_b   1.000
_cell.length_c   1.000
_cell.angle_alpha   90.00
_cell.angle_beta   90.00
_cell.angle_gamma   90.00
#
_symmetry.space_group_name_H-M   'P 1'
#
loop_
_entity.id
_entity.type
_entity.pdbx_description
1 polymer ?
#
loop_
_entity_poly.entity_id
_entity_poly.type
_entity_poly.pdbx_seq_one_letter_code
_entity_poly.pdbx_strand_id
1 'polypeptide(L)'
;MPTDQWLDRPLKEFIRTVAFSVAEGQEELDRRAMRSQRAIEREIEDGTLGYDLDASWLRFSEVEADLELTLSIEGQAVKDPETKEVRGYKPVVSALPLNHRAKHEYDVDAEIASEVRLRIAPVPPEPRQP
;
A
#
# COMPACT_ATOMS: atom_id res chain seq x y z
N MET A 1 -5.08 -21.67 15.26
CA MET A 1 -4.65 -20.31 14.88
C MET A 1 -5.82 -19.68 14.16
N PRO A 2 -6.39 -18.58 14.66
CA PRO A 2 -7.54 -17.94 14.03
C PRO A 2 -7.15 -17.32 12.68
N THR A 3 -8.07 -17.37 11.73
CA THR A 3 -7.98 -16.92 10.34
C THR A 3 -7.43 -15.49 10.20
N ASP A 4 -7.67 -14.64 11.19
CA ASP A 4 -7.27 -13.23 11.22
C ASP A 4 -5.75 -13.00 11.07
N GLN A 5 -4.93 -13.93 11.59
CA GLN A 5 -3.46 -13.79 11.51
C GLN A 5 -2.89 -13.99 10.09
N TRP A 6 -3.61 -14.68 9.21
CA TRP A 6 -3.16 -14.95 7.84
C TRP A 6 -3.48 -13.80 6.88
N LEU A 7 -4.59 -13.10 7.13
CA LEU A 7 -5.00 -11.88 6.41
C LEU A 7 -4.11 -10.69 6.75
N ASP A 8 -3.61 -10.62 7.99
CA ASP A 8 -2.84 -9.48 8.49
C ASP A 8 -1.53 -9.27 7.70
N ARG A 9 -0.83 -10.35 7.32
CA ARG A 9 0.52 -10.22 6.73
C ARG A 9 0.55 -9.61 5.32
N PRO A 10 -0.21 -10.09 4.31
CA PRO A 10 -0.19 -9.50 2.97
C PRO A 10 -0.74 -8.07 2.96
N LEU A 11 -1.79 -7.81 3.74
CA LEU A 11 -2.39 -6.49 3.85
C LEU A 11 -1.43 -5.48 4.51
N LYS A 12 -0.75 -5.90 5.59
CA LYS A 12 0.27 -5.08 6.26
C LYS A 12 1.42 -4.72 5.33
N GLU A 13 1.93 -5.68 4.55
CA GLU A 13 3.00 -5.39 3.59
C GLU A 13 2.52 -4.45 2.49
N PHE A 14 1.29 -4.61 1.96
CA PHE A 14 0.71 -3.68 1.00
C PHE A 14 0.61 -2.25 1.56
N ILE A 15 -0.01 -2.08 2.73
CA ILE A 15 -0.14 -0.78 3.41
C ILE A 15 1.23 -0.15 3.63
N ARG A 16 2.20 -0.96 4.09
CA ARG A 16 3.57 -0.51 4.31
C ARG A 16 4.20 -0.02 3.02
N THR A 17 4.12 -0.78 1.93
CA THR A 17 4.67 -0.38 0.64
C THR A 17 4.05 0.92 0.15
N VAL A 18 2.73 1.07 0.21
CA VAL A 18 2.05 2.32 -0.18
C VAL A 18 2.58 3.49 0.66
N ALA A 19 2.64 3.34 1.98
CA ALA A 19 3.14 4.39 2.87
C ALA A 19 4.58 4.81 2.54
N PHE A 20 5.48 3.85 2.28
CA PHE A 20 6.87 4.15 1.90
C PHE A 20 6.95 4.86 0.55
N SER A 21 6.19 4.39 -0.46
CA SER A 21 6.18 5.04 -1.77
C SER A 21 5.66 6.48 -1.71
N VAL A 22 4.66 6.76 -0.86
CA VAL A 22 4.17 8.13 -0.65
C VAL A 22 5.22 9.00 0.01
N ALA A 23 5.93 8.48 1.02
CA ALA A 23 7.01 9.21 1.69
C ALA A 23 8.17 9.53 0.74
N GLU A 24 8.63 8.54 -0.05
CA GLU A 24 9.67 8.74 -1.06
C GLU A 24 9.25 9.75 -2.14
N GLY A 25 7.98 9.67 -2.59
CA GLY A 25 7.42 10.63 -3.53
C GLY A 25 7.40 12.05 -2.98
N GLN A 26 7.04 12.23 -1.70
CA GLN A 26 7.06 13.54 -1.05
C GLN A 26 8.50 14.07 -0.93
N GLU A 27 9.47 13.23 -0.57
CA GLU A 27 10.87 13.62 -0.50
C GLU A 27 11.41 14.12 -1.85
N GLU A 28 11.03 13.46 -2.96
CA GLU A 28 11.46 13.89 -4.29
C GLU A 28 10.78 15.19 -4.72
N LEU A 29 9.50 15.40 -4.38
CA LEU A 29 8.81 16.67 -4.62
C LEU A 29 9.52 17.81 -3.88
N ASP A 30 9.86 17.61 -2.60
CA ASP A 30 10.56 18.60 -1.78
C ASP A 30 11.95 18.89 -2.37
N ARG A 31 12.69 17.86 -2.78
CA ARG A 31 14.01 18.01 -3.43
C ARG A 31 13.91 18.78 -4.75
N ARG A 32 12.86 18.55 -5.54
CA ARG A 32 12.62 19.29 -6.79
C ARG A 32 12.26 20.75 -6.51
N ALA A 33 11.37 21.01 -5.54
CA ALA A 33 11.01 22.37 -5.15
C ALA A 33 12.23 23.17 -4.69
N MET A 34 13.08 22.59 -3.84
CA MET A 34 14.34 23.23 -3.40
C MET A 34 15.30 23.51 -4.57
N ARG A 35 15.42 22.59 -5.52
CA ARG A 35 16.26 22.81 -6.72
C ARG A 35 15.73 23.96 -7.56
N SER A 36 14.40 24.02 -7.77
CA SER A 36 13.75 25.10 -8.49
C SER A 36 13.93 26.44 -7.78
N GLN A 37 13.75 26.48 -6.46
CA GLN A 37 13.96 27.71 -5.68
C GLN A 37 15.38 28.25 -5.86
N ARG A 38 16.39 27.39 -5.72
CA ARG A 38 17.80 27.79 -5.92
C ARG A 38 18.10 28.26 -7.34
N ALA A 39 17.40 27.75 -8.35
CA ALA A 39 17.57 28.20 -9.72
C ALA A 39 16.97 29.60 -9.90
N ILE A 40 15.78 29.82 -9.35
CA ILE A 40 15.10 31.12 -9.40
C ILE A 40 15.91 32.18 -8.66
N GLU A 41 16.41 31.87 -7.45
CA GLU A 41 17.28 32.77 -6.68
C GLU A 41 18.51 33.21 -7.49
N ARG A 42 19.14 32.29 -8.22
CA ARG A 42 20.28 32.62 -9.11
C ARG A 42 19.87 33.53 -10.27
N GLU A 43 18.74 33.25 -10.91
CA GLU A 43 18.27 34.07 -12.03
C GLU A 43 17.87 35.50 -11.58
N ILE A 44 17.40 35.65 -10.33
CA ILE A 44 17.17 36.95 -9.69
C ILE A 44 18.50 37.65 -9.39
N GLU A 45 19.48 36.96 -8.80
CA GLU A 45 20.82 37.49 -8.53
C GLU A 45 21.52 37.95 -9.82
N ASP A 46 21.37 37.18 -10.90
CA ASP A 46 21.91 37.48 -12.23
C ASP A 46 21.12 38.58 -12.97
N GLY A 47 20.01 39.07 -12.39
CA GLY A 47 19.17 40.12 -12.96
C GLY A 47 18.37 39.70 -14.20
N THR A 48 18.28 38.41 -14.47
CA THR A 48 17.53 37.85 -15.60
C THR A 48 16.04 37.78 -15.29
N LEU A 49 15.70 37.52 -14.02
CA LEU A 49 14.35 37.67 -13.49
C LEU A 49 14.14 39.09 -12.95
N GLY A 50 13.24 39.84 -13.59
CA GLY A 50 12.90 41.20 -13.21
C GLY A 50 11.87 41.32 -12.07
N TYR A 51 11.52 40.21 -11.43
CA TYR A 51 10.54 40.14 -10.35
C TYR A 51 10.85 38.98 -9.42
N ASP A 52 10.39 39.09 -8.18
CA ASP A 52 10.54 38.06 -7.16
C ASP A 52 9.58 36.90 -7.43
N LEU A 53 10.10 35.67 -7.42
CA LEU A 53 9.34 34.46 -7.72
C LEU A 53 9.78 33.33 -6.78
N ASP A 54 8.81 32.62 -6.21
CA ASP A 54 9.06 31.44 -5.40
C ASP A 54 8.63 30.16 -6.15
N ALA A 55 9.39 29.09 -5.94
CA ALA A 55 9.04 27.76 -6.42
C ALA A 55 7.77 27.25 -5.73
N SER A 56 6.87 26.65 -6.50
CA SER A 56 5.66 26.04 -5.96
C SER A 56 6.00 24.81 -5.11
N TRP A 57 5.58 24.80 -3.85
CA TRP A 57 5.73 23.65 -2.95
C TRP A 57 4.50 22.74 -3.03
N LEU A 58 4.65 21.56 -3.62
CA LEU A 58 3.58 20.57 -3.76
C LEU A 58 3.62 19.56 -2.62
N ARG A 59 2.45 19.15 -2.13
CA ARG A 59 2.31 18.11 -1.09
C ARG A 59 1.18 17.17 -1.44
N PHE A 60 1.35 15.89 -1.15
CA PHE A 60 0.22 14.97 -1.09
C PHE A 60 -0.69 15.40 0.07
N SER A 61 -1.97 15.64 -0.21
CA SER A 61 -2.96 15.94 0.83
C SER A 61 -3.58 14.68 1.42
N GLU A 62 -3.77 13.67 0.57
CA GLU A 62 -4.42 12.42 0.90
C GLU A 62 -4.07 11.36 -0.15
N VAL A 63 -3.96 10.11 0.29
CA VAL A 63 -3.86 8.94 -0.59
C VAL A 63 -4.94 7.95 -0.18
N GLU A 64 -5.84 7.66 -1.11
CA GLU A 64 -6.93 6.69 -0.97
C GLU A 64 -6.61 5.44 -1.81
N ALA A 65 -6.77 4.26 -1.20
CA ALA A 65 -6.61 2.99 -1.87
C ALA A 65 -7.74 2.04 -1.47
N ASP A 66 -8.46 1.54 -2.47
CA ASP A 66 -9.49 0.51 -2.31
C ASP A 66 -8.91 -0.84 -2.72
N LEU A 67 -9.02 -1.84 -1.84
CA LEU A 67 -8.56 -3.20 -2.06
C LEU A 67 -9.72 -4.18 -1.98
N GLU A 68 -9.93 -4.94 -3.05
CA GLU A 68 -10.90 -6.03 -3.10
C GLU A 68 -10.19 -7.37 -2.86
N LEU A 69 -10.74 -8.18 -1.94
CA LEU A 69 -10.18 -9.47 -1.53
C LEU A 69 -11.18 -10.60 -1.78
N THR A 70 -10.71 -11.74 -2.28
CA THR A 70 -11.46 -13.01 -2.31
C THR A 70 -10.99 -13.91 -1.17
N LEU A 71 -11.94 -14.53 -0.46
CA LEU A 71 -11.68 -15.44 0.65
C LEU A 71 -12.06 -16.88 0.31
N SER A 72 -11.09 -17.75 -0.04
CA SER A 72 -11.34 -19.20 -0.23
C SER A 72 -11.44 -19.95 1.09
N ILE A 73 -12.38 -20.89 1.20
CA ILE A 73 -12.44 -21.84 2.32
C ILE A 73 -12.39 -23.26 1.74
N GLU A 74 -11.28 -23.95 1.93
CA GLU A 74 -11.07 -25.32 1.46
C GLU A 74 -10.95 -26.30 2.62
N GLY A 75 -11.49 -27.50 2.47
CA GLY A 75 -11.31 -28.60 3.44
C GLY A 75 -10.05 -29.40 3.12
N GLN A 76 -8.96 -29.22 3.86
CA GLN A 76 -7.79 -30.07 3.72
C GLN A 76 -8.02 -31.41 4.43
N ALA A 77 -8.01 -32.51 3.68
CA ALA A 77 -8.19 -33.85 4.21
C ALA A 77 -7.05 -34.22 5.19
N VAL A 78 -7.41 -34.45 6.45
CA VAL A 78 -6.51 -34.98 7.47
C VAL A 78 -6.52 -36.50 7.34
N LYS A 79 -5.41 -37.04 6.85
CA LYS A 79 -5.23 -38.49 6.66
C LYS A 79 -4.59 -39.12 7.89
N ASP A 80 -5.07 -40.29 8.27
CA ASP A 80 -4.43 -41.13 9.27
C ASP A 80 -3.01 -41.52 8.78
N PRO A 81 -1.95 -41.29 9.57
CA PRO A 81 -0.58 -41.56 9.15
C PRO A 81 -0.31 -43.04 8.87
N GLU A 82 -1.07 -43.98 9.45
CA GLU A 82 -0.87 -45.42 9.27
C GLU A 82 -1.75 -46.00 8.16
N THR A 83 -3.03 -45.64 8.12
CA THR A 83 -3.98 -46.22 7.14
C THR A 83 -4.17 -45.36 5.89
N LYS A 84 -3.65 -44.12 5.89
CA LYS A 84 -3.88 -43.09 4.85
C LYS A 84 -5.35 -42.76 4.58
N GLU A 85 -6.28 -43.25 5.40
CA GLU A 85 -7.71 -42.96 5.30
C GLU A 85 -8.01 -41.53 5.78
N VAL A 86 -9.00 -40.88 5.17
CA VAL A 86 -9.41 -39.52 5.53
C VAL A 86 -10.19 -39.59 6.84
N ARG A 87 -9.60 -39.08 7.93
CA ARG A 87 -10.23 -39.00 9.26
C ARG A 87 -11.13 -37.78 9.45
N GLY A 88 -10.94 -36.77 8.62
CA GLY A 88 -11.73 -35.55 8.67
C GLY A 88 -11.16 -34.48 7.76
N TYR A 89 -11.85 -33.34 7.70
CA TYR A 89 -11.43 -32.18 6.93
C TYR A 89 -11.08 -31.05 7.90
N LYS A 90 -9.86 -30.52 7.76
CA LYS A 90 -9.44 -29.31 8.45
C LYS A 90 -9.75 -28.12 7.53
N PRO A 91 -10.56 -27.15 7.96
CA PRO A 91 -10.79 -25.96 7.17
C PRO A 91 -9.47 -25.17 7.04
N VAL A 92 -9.13 -24.82 5.80
CA VAL A 92 -8.05 -23.92 5.42
C VAL A 92 -8.71 -22.73 4.76
N VAL A 93 -8.53 -21.55 5.35
CA VAL A 93 -8.98 -20.30 4.74
C VAL A 93 -7.77 -19.67 4.07
N SER A 94 -7.90 -19.33 2.80
CA SER A 94 -6.90 -18.54 2.05
C SER A 94 -7.53 -17.22 1.60
N ALA A 95 -6.70 -16.18 1.57
CA ALA A 95 -7.12 -14.86 1.14
C ALA A 95 -6.21 -14.38 0.03
N LEU A 96 -6.80 -13.94 -1.07
CA LEU A 96 -6.07 -13.51 -2.25
C LEU A 96 -6.61 -12.15 -2.69
N PRO A 97 -5.75 -11.18 -3.03
CA PRO A 97 -6.17 -9.98 -3.72
C PRO A 97 -6.93 -10.36 -4.99
N LEU A 98 -8.07 -9.72 -5.22
CA LEU A 98 -8.93 -10.03 -6.36
C LEU A 98 -8.27 -9.43 -7.62
N ASN A 99 -7.42 -10.24 -8.25
CA ASN A 99 -6.79 -9.92 -9.52
C ASN A 99 -7.35 -10.87 -10.58
N HIS A 100 -7.82 -10.36 -11.72
CA HIS A 100 -8.48 -11.16 -12.76
C HIS A 100 -7.65 -12.37 -13.24
N ARG A 101 -6.32 -12.32 -13.05
CA ARG A 101 -5.39 -13.42 -13.34
C ARG A 101 -5.42 -14.54 -12.29
N ALA A 102 -5.58 -14.21 -11.01
CA ALA A 102 -5.58 -15.16 -9.91
C ALA A 102 -6.85 -16.04 -9.87
N LYS A 103 -7.97 -15.52 -10.39
CA LYS A 103 -9.25 -16.25 -10.47
C LYS A 103 -9.18 -17.51 -11.34
N HIS A 104 -8.27 -17.55 -12.32
CA HIS A 104 -8.14 -18.69 -13.24
C HIS A 104 -7.17 -19.77 -12.77
N GLU A 105 -6.23 -19.46 -11.87
CA GLU A 105 -5.15 -20.39 -11.48
C GLU A 105 -5.50 -21.26 -10.27
N TYR A 106 -6.38 -20.78 -9.39
CA TYR A 106 -6.62 -21.43 -8.09
C TYR A 106 -8.02 -22.03 -7.90
N ASP A 107 -8.89 -22.00 -8.92
CA ASP A 107 -10.27 -22.54 -8.87
C ASP A 107 -11.01 -22.25 -7.55
N VAL A 108 -10.90 -21.00 -7.10
CA VAL A 108 -11.36 -20.55 -5.79
C VAL A 108 -12.87 -20.35 -5.83
N ASP A 109 -13.60 -21.31 -5.26
CA ASP A 109 -15.06 -21.28 -5.13
C ASP A 109 -15.43 -20.52 -3.84
N ALA A 110 -15.37 -19.19 -3.91
CA ALA A 110 -15.52 -18.37 -2.72
C ALA A 110 -16.14 -17.00 -3.00
N GLU A 111 -17.47 -16.96 -2.87
CA GLU A 111 -18.32 -15.78 -3.02
C GLU A 111 -18.35 -14.90 -1.76
N ILE A 112 -17.19 -14.57 -1.18
CA ILE A 112 -17.11 -13.51 -0.16
C ILE A 112 -16.08 -12.49 -0.63
N ALA A 113 -16.58 -11.42 -1.24
CA ALA A 113 -15.82 -10.23 -1.56
C ALA A 113 -15.76 -9.32 -0.32
N SER A 114 -14.55 -9.02 0.14
CA SER A 114 -14.32 -8.05 1.21
C SER A 114 -13.64 -6.82 0.63
N GLU A 115 -14.17 -5.62 0.93
CA GLU A 115 -13.60 -4.33 0.54
C GLU A 115 -12.84 -3.74 1.74
N VAL A 116 -11.59 -3.31 1.50
CA VAL A 116 -10.78 -2.58 2.47
C VAL A 116 -10.41 -1.22 1.90
N ARG A 117 -10.84 -0.15 2.59
CA ARG A 117 -10.47 1.23 2.26
C ARG A 117 -9.39 1.75 3.17
N LEU A 118 -8.31 2.28 2.59
CA LEU A 118 -7.20 2.88 3.30
C LEU A 118 -7.08 4.37 2.95
N ARG A 119 -6.94 5.22 3.97
CA ARG A 119 -6.63 6.65 3.84
C ARG A 119 -5.32 6.96 4.54
N ILE A 120 -4.34 7.46 3.80
CA ILE A 120 -3.05 7.92 4.34
C ILE A 120 -2.99 9.45 4.22
N ALA A 121 -2.82 10.13 5.35
CA ALA A 121 -2.63 11.58 5.42
C ALA A 121 -1.18 11.88 5.82
N PRO A 122 -0.39 12.58 4.98
CA PRO A 122 0.96 12.98 5.35
C PRO A 122 0.93 13.98 6.50
N VAL A 123 1.68 13.71 7.57
CA VAL A 123 1.86 14.65 8.67
C VAL A 123 3.15 15.44 8.43
N PRO A 124 3.08 16.77 8.29
CA PRO A 124 4.29 17.58 8.12
C PRO A 124 5.19 17.44 9.36
N PRO A 125 6.53 17.46 9.20
CA PRO A 125 7.45 17.42 10.32
C PRO A 125 7.24 18.63 11.23
N GLU A 126 7.41 18.44 12.54
CA GLU A 126 7.32 19.54 13.51
C GLU A 126 8.35 20.63 13.17
N PRO A 127 7.96 21.92 13.20
CA PRO A 127 8.90 23.01 13.00
C PRO A 127 10.02 22.92 14.05
N ARG A 128 11.27 23.09 13.62
CA ARG A 128 12.41 23.13 14.55
C ARG A 128 12.16 24.21 15.59
N GLN A 129 12.10 23.82 16.86
CA GLN A 129 12.07 24.79 17.95
C GLN A 129 13.38 25.59 17.95
N PRO A 130 13.31 26.91 18.20
CA PRO A 130 14.44 27.83 18.13
C PRO A 130 15.53 27.53 19.18
#